data_AF-A0A3M6TRZ3-F1
#
_entry.id   AF-A0A3M6TRZ3-F1
#
_cell.length_a   1.000
_cell.length_b   1.000
_cell.length_c   1.000
_cell.angle_alpha   90.00
_cell.angle_beta   90.00
_cell.angle_gamma   90.00
#
_symmetry.space_group_name_H-M   'P 1'
#
loop_
_entity.id
_entity.type
_entity.pdbx_description
1 polymer ?
#
loop_
_entity_poly.entity_id
_entity_poly.type
_entity_poly.pdbx_seq_one_letter_code
_entity_poly.pdbx_strand_id
1 'polypeptide(L)'
;MFLSRFWVFVSMILIATCCSRIDGFWFFSCPHGNGLGHAGDVCSAFCRCHPSNTCEAGIQKCAPPGRYRDRCHATRPCATGLSCHPGVQKCFHVPRRHGEPCVMGYACGSGLSCEPGVQACFHHPRQYEEPCSAGYPCAPGLSCQPGYQRCLHHPRLENERCSAGYTCADGLDCRLCDKPYATCQLSRVPSLTEQDYDRPFNKVAFLVTHNSFSHSPNFAVWARNQRFSVSQQLKDGVRGFMLDIYPGWGAAEVRLCHSSCFWSGSTDLLSTLIEIRKFLESDIRVVITIIFEDYLKNPTILKNVFDQAGISPYVLLKDNWGDGFTDWPTLNDMRRLGRLVVFNNNGLHGFPYTEFNMWRYVRENRYGTPSRKKRECVDRGESRWNADWNDHWSLVLVNWFNTLANPLQPCLNSFEEIREKLNTCHDKFGYWANFIAVNYYTAGSGGGAFQAVKWLNNKFKGETSVSKIRKASLIPFPDMVTHWDTANQQRQTNPIPRQDVIDGPGGILVFYY
;
A
#
# COMPACT_ATOMS: atom_id res chain seq x y z
N MET A 1 40.88 22.86 -109.38
CA MET A 1 40.31 24.22 -109.28
C MET A 1 39.23 24.16 -108.20
N PHE A 2 39.50 24.62 -106.96
CA PHE A 2 39.27 25.99 -106.47
C PHE A 2 37.79 26.40 -106.62
N LEU A 3 37.00 26.85 -105.65
CA LEU A 3 36.97 27.27 -104.22
C LEU A 3 35.46 27.32 -103.89
N SER A 4 34.88 27.40 -102.68
CA SER A 4 35.23 27.21 -101.27
C SER A 4 33.93 27.50 -100.49
N ARG A 5 33.42 26.58 -99.64
CA ARG A 5 33.47 26.61 -98.15
C ARG A 5 32.68 27.78 -97.53
N PHE A 6 31.74 27.65 -96.58
CA PHE A 6 31.41 26.66 -95.52
C PHE A 6 30.05 27.15 -94.92
N TRP A 7 28.90 26.44 -94.90
CA TRP A 7 28.47 25.39 -93.94
C TRP A 7 28.98 25.69 -92.50
N VAL A 8 28.19 25.90 -91.44
CA VAL A 8 26.95 25.23 -91.01
C VAL A 8 26.17 26.11 -90.02
N PHE A 9 24.89 26.34 -90.34
CA PHE A 9 23.83 26.63 -89.38
C PHE A 9 23.40 25.30 -88.73
N VAL A 10 23.26 25.30 -87.40
CA VAL A 10 22.19 24.61 -86.67
C VAL A 10 22.24 23.08 -86.49
N SER A 11 22.05 22.71 -85.22
CA SER A 11 21.52 21.44 -84.69
C SER A 11 22.47 20.25 -84.50
N MET A 12 23.11 20.22 -83.33
CA MET A 12 23.03 19.06 -82.41
C MET A 12 22.89 19.62 -80.99
N ILE A 13 21.69 19.69 -80.43
CA ILE A 13 21.08 18.64 -79.58
C ILE A 13 21.85 18.45 -78.26
N LEU A 14 21.24 19.00 -77.20
CA LEU A 14 21.15 18.49 -75.82
C LEU A 14 22.47 18.16 -75.08
N ILE A 15 22.85 19.06 -74.17
CA ILE A 15 23.20 18.85 -72.74
C ILE A 15 24.05 20.04 -72.30
N ALA A 16 23.43 20.99 -71.59
CA ALA A 16 24.02 21.92 -70.60
C ALA A 16 23.13 23.16 -70.42
N THR A 17 21.81 22.97 -70.34
CA THR A 17 20.96 23.85 -69.54
C THR A 17 21.24 23.55 -68.07
N CYS A 18 22.08 24.36 -67.42
CA CYS A 18 22.06 24.74 -65.99
C CYS A 18 23.44 25.21 -65.56
N CYS A 19 23.48 26.27 -64.74
CA CYS A 19 24.67 27.01 -64.27
C CYS A 19 25.26 27.94 -65.34
N SER A 20 25.24 29.27 -65.22
CA SER A 20 25.26 30.09 -64.01
C SER A 20 24.54 31.41 -64.29
N ARG A 21 23.39 31.62 -63.63
CA ARG A 21 22.88 32.97 -63.43
C ARG A 21 23.89 33.71 -62.57
N ILE A 22 24.12 34.96 -62.92
CA ILE A 22 24.99 35.90 -62.23
C ILE A 22 24.51 36.06 -60.78
N ASP A 23 25.16 35.40 -59.83
CA ASP A 23 24.92 35.47 -58.38
C ASP A 23 25.47 36.77 -57.74
N GLY A 24 25.49 37.88 -58.49
CA GLY A 24 26.08 39.15 -58.05
C GLY A 24 25.10 40.22 -57.59
N PHE A 25 23.81 40.10 -57.92
CA PHE A 25 22.82 41.19 -57.74
C PHE A 25 21.65 40.88 -56.80
N TRP A 26 21.65 39.72 -56.14
CA TRP A 26 20.59 39.31 -55.21
C TRP A 26 20.89 39.54 -53.73
N PHE A 27 22.07 40.12 -53.40
CA PHE A 27 22.42 40.42 -52.00
C PHE A 27 21.57 41.54 -51.37
N PHE A 28 20.81 42.31 -52.17
CA PHE A 28 20.02 43.45 -51.70
C PHE A 28 18.51 43.34 -51.93
N SER A 29 18.01 42.19 -52.42
CA SER A 29 16.62 42.02 -52.85
C SER A 29 15.93 40.93 -52.04
N CYS A 30 14.71 41.19 -51.54
CA CYS A 30 13.91 40.17 -50.83
C CYS A 30 13.65 38.94 -51.74
N PRO A 31 13.62 37.71 -51.18
CA PRO A 31 13.44 36.47 -51.96
C PRO A 31 12.21 36.43 -52.88
N HIS A 32 11.18 37.22 -52.55
CA HIS A 32 9.88 37.22 -53.23
C HIS A 32 9.64 38.43 -54.15
N GLY A 33 10.63 39.29 -54.38
CA GLY A 33 10.56 40.37 -55.38
C GLY A 33 9.56 41.51 -55.11
N ASN A 34 8.78 41.44 -54.04
CA ASN A 34 7.78 42.43 -53.61
C ASN A 34 8.30 43.41 -52.54
N GLY A 35 9.59 43.35 -52.20
CA GLY A 35 10.19 44.16 -51.14
C GLY A 35 9.80 43.78 -49.70
N LEU A 36 9.04 42.68 -49.50
CA LEU A 36 8.61 42.19 -48.19
C LEU A 36 9.00 40.73 -47.94
N GLY A 37 9.77 40.48 -46.89
CA GLY A 37 10.15 39.13 -46.45
C GLY A 37 9.06 38.42 -45.64
N HIS A 38 8.82 37.15 -45.94
CA HIS A 38 8.00 36.23 -45.16
C HIS A 38 8.78 35.62 -44.00
N ALA A 39 8.10 34.88 -43.12
CA ALA A 39 8.76 34.26 -41.97
C ALA A 39 9.87 33.29 -42.42
N GLY A 40 11.09 33.46 -41.89
CA GLY A 40 12.27 32.68 -42.26
C GLY A 40 13.21 33.38 -43.26
N ASP A 41 12.73 34.40 -43.98
CA ASP A 41 13.53 35.17 -44.92
C ASP A 41 14.55 36.06 -44.21
N VAL A 42 15.69 36.30 -44.87
CA VAL A 42 16.69 37.26 -44.37
C VAL A 42 16.11 38.67 -44.44
N CYS A 43 16.25 39.42 -43.34
CA CYS A 43 15.83 40.81 -43.26
C CYS A 43 17.03 41.74 -43.18
N SER A 44 16.92 42.92 -43.80
CA SER A 44 17.99 43.93 -43.86
C SER A 44 17.39 45.33 -44.06
N ALA A 45 18.22 46.37 -44.09
CA ALA A 45 17.77 47.73 -44.41
C ALA A 45 17.04 47.83 -45.77
N PHE A 46 17.34 46.90 -46.69
CA PHE A 46 16.79 46.85 -48.05
C PHE A 46 15.69 45.78 -48.21
N CYS A 47 15.50 44.90 -47.22
CA CYS A 47 14.42 43.92 -47.20
C CYS A 47 13.66 43.97 -45.87
N ARG A 48 12.50 44.64 -45.89
CA ARG A 48 11.63 44.78 -44.71
C ARG A 48 10.76 43.53 -44.57
N CYS A 49 10.44 43.14 -43.35
CA CYS A 49 9.51 42.04 -43.13
C CYS A 49 8.07 42.46 -43.45
N HIS A 50 7.25 41.48 -43.84
CA HIS A 50 5.80 41.66 -43.95
C HIS A 50 5.23 42.26 -42.64
N PRO A 51 4.20 43.14 -42.66
CA PRO A 51 3.69 43.83 -41.46
C PRO A 51 3.29 42.93 -40.29
N SER A 52 3.01 41.66 -40.55
CA SER A 52 2.70 40.65 -39.53
C SER A 52 3.94 40.07 -38.83
N ASN A 53 5.16 40.44 -39.24
CA ASN A 53 6.44 39.89 -38.81
C ASN A 53 7.41 41.01 -38.42
N THR A 54 8.42 40.68 -37.60
CA THR A 54 9.52 41.58 -37.26
C THR A 54 10.87 40.99 -37.66
N CYS A 55 11.85 41.86 -37.90
CA CYS A 55 13.22 41.44 -38.18
C CYS A 55 13.93 41.10 -36.85
N GLU A 56 14.14 39.82 -36.58
CA GLU A 56 14.71 39.34 -35.32
C GLU A 56 16.21 39.63 -35.25
N ALA A 57 16.62 40.44 -34.28
CA ALA A 57 18.02 40.85 -34.13
C ALA A 57 18.89 39.66 -33.65
N GLY A 58 20.10 39.57 -34.20
CA GLY A 58 21.06 38.48 -33.89
C GLY A 58 21.00 37.30 -34.87
N ILE A 59 19.84 37.03 -35.48
CA ILE A 59 19.72 36.05 -36.57
C ILE A 59 19.39 36.67 -37.93
N GLN A 60 18.95 37.94 -37.94
CA GLN A 60 18.63 38.72 -39.14
C GLN A 60 17.62 38.03 -40.06
N LYS A 61 16.56 37.46 -39.47
CA LYS A 61 15.46 36.84 -40.19
C LYS A 61 14.10 37.40 -39.77
N CYS A 62 13.17 37.45 -40.71
CA CYS A 62 11.79 37.78 -40.44
C CYS A 62 11.14 36.68 -39.60
N ALA A 63 10.56 37.06 -38.47
CA ALA A 63 9.89 36.15 -37.56
C ALA A 63 8.48 36.68 -37.20
N PRO A 64 7.48 35.80 -37.08
CA PRO A 64 6.20 36.20 -36.52
C PRO A 64 6.34 36.52 -35.02
N PRO A 65 5.38 37.28 -34.44
CA PRO A 65 5.32 37.52 -33.01
C PRO A 65 5.41 36.22 -32.19
N GLY A 66 6.13 36.27 -31.08
CA GLY A 66 6.33 35.13 -30.19
C GLY A 66 5.01 34.61 -29.63
N ARG A 67 4.81 33.29 -29.70
CA ARG A 67 3.68 32.59 -29.08
C ARG A 67 3.99 32.30 -27.61
N TYR A 68 3.03 31.72 -26.90
CA TYR A 68 3.19 31.37 -25.49
C TYR A 68 4.48 30.57 -25.25
N ARG A 69 5.30 31.04 -24.29
CA ARG A 69 6.64 30.54 -23.92
C ARG A 69 7.75 30.67 -24.97
N ASP A 70 7.49 31.25 -26.14
CA ASP A 70 8.54 31.62 -27.07
C ASP A 70 9.44 32.68 -26.45
N ARG A 71 10.72 32.68 -26.86
CA ARG A 71 11.66 33.75 -26.50
C ARG A 71 11.17 35.07 -27.10
N CYS A 72 11.36 36.14 -26.34
CA CYS A 72 10.99 37.48 -26.75
C CYS A 72 12.06 38.48 -26.33
N HIS A 73 12.17 39.55 -27.11
CA HIS A 73 13.06 40.67 -26.89
C HIS A 73 12.57 41.85 -27.73
N ALA A 74 13.26 43.00 -27.69
CA ALA A 74 12.79 44.24 -28.31
C ALA A 74 12.44 44.11 -29.81
N THR A 75 13.15 43.26 -30.56
CA THR A 75 12.94 43.08 -32.00
C THR A 75 12.12 41.84 -32.36
N ARG A 76 11.62 41.09 -31.37
CA ARG A 76 10.64 40.01 -31.52
C ARG A 76 9.58 40.10 -30.41
N PRO A 77 8.55 40.94 -30.60
CA PRO A 77 7.48 41.12 -29.63
C PRO A 77 6.59 39.88 -29.55
N CYS A 78 5.79 39.79 -28.48
CA CYS A 78 4.83 38.72 -28.30
C CYS A 78 3.56 38.97 -29.11
N ALA A 79 2.84 37.88 -29.45
CA ALA A 79 1.54 37.96 -30.09
C ALA A 79 0.49 38.64 -29.18
N THR A 80 -0.62 39.09 -29.78
CA THR A 80 -1.73 39.74 -29.07
C THR A 80 -2.21 38.92 -27.86
N GLY A 81 -2.46 39.59 -26.73
CA GLY A 81 -2.86 38.95 -25.48
C GLY A 81 -1.69 38.34 -24.68
N LEU A 82 -0.45 38.48 -25.17
CA LEU A 82 0.77 38.08 -24.47
C LEU A 82 1.70 39.28 -24.23
N SER A 83 2.55 39.17 -23.22
CA SER A 83 3.63 40.11 -22.96
C SER A 83 4.93 39.41 -22.64
N CYS A 84 6.04 40.05 -23.01
CA CYS A 84 7.38 39.54 -22.73
C CYS A 84 7.72 39.74 -21.25
N HIS A 85 7.92 38.66 -20.50
CA HIS A 85 8.21 38.75 -19.08
C HIS A 85 9.69 39.14 -18.84
N PRO A 86 9.97 40.18 -18.03
CA PRO A 86 11.34 40.63 -17.76
C PRO A 86 12.15 39.58 -17.01
N GLY A 87 13.45 39.45 -17.29
CA GLY A 87 14.34 38.46 -16.67
C GLY A 87 14.18 37.03 -17.23
N VAL A 88 12.95 36.59 -17.53
CA VAL A 88 12.67 35.28 -18.16
C VAL A 88 12.79 35.34 -19.69
N GLN A 89 12.48 36.51 -20.28
CA GLN A 89 12.54 36.76 -21.73
C GLN A 89 11.70 35.78 -22.54
N LYS A 90 10.50 35.47 -22.03
CA LYS A 90 9.49 34.63 -22.71
C LYS A 90 8.11 35.27 -22.69
N CYS A 91 7.29 34.94 -23.67
CA CYS A 91 5.93 35.43 -23.79
C CYS A 91 4.94 34.68 -22.87
N PHE A 92 4.17 35.41 -22.07
CA PHE A 92 3.12 34.87 -21.19
C PHE A 92 1.84 35.70 -21.29
N HIS A 93 0.72 35.21 -20.75
CA HIS A 93 -0.60 35.84 -20.94
C HIS A 93 -0.73 37.19 -20.21
N VAL A 94 -1.59 38.06 -20.75
CA VAL A 94 -2.01 39.30 -20.12
C VAL A 94 -3.54 39.28 -19.95
N PRO A 95 -4.08 39.22 -18.72
CA PRO A 95 -3.35 39.02 -17.46
C PRO A 95 -2.75 37.60 -17.32
N ARG A 96 -1.82 37.41 -16.38
CA ARG A 96 -1.10 36.14 -16.19
C ARG A 96 -2.03 35.03 -15.69
N ARG A 97 -1.81 33.80 -16.15
CA ARG A 97 -2.54 32.59 -15.71
C ARG A 97 -1.85 31.88 -14.56
N HIS A 98 -2.52 30.90 -13.97
CA HIS A 98 -1.98 30.07 -12.89
C HIS A 98 -0.62 29.46 -13.28
N GLY A 99 0.34 29.52 -12.36
CA GLY A 99 1.71 29.05 -12.53
C GLY A 99 2.60 29.95 -13.42
N GLU A 100 2.07 31.01 -14.02
CA GLU A 100 2.87 31.93 -14.83
C GLU A 100 3.63 32.95 -13.98
N PRO A 101 4.81 33.40 -14.46
CA PRO A 101 5.62 34.34 -13.71
C PRO A 101 4.99 35.73 -13.65
N CYS A 102 5.05 36.33 -12.48
CA CYS A 102 4.47 37.62 -12.16
C CYS A 102 5.46 38.51 -11.42
N VAL A 103 5.43 39.80 -11.74
CA VAL A 103 6.18 40.86 -11.07
C VAL A 103 5.35 42.15 -11.13
N MET A 104 5.82 43.21 -10.50
CA MET A 104 5.20 44.53 -10.61
C MET A 104 5.02 44.94 -12.08
N GLY A 105 3.79 45.30 -12.48
CA GLY A 105 3.43 45.61 -13.87
C GLY A 105 2.98 44.41 -14.72
N TYR A 106 3.12 43.18 -14.22
CA TYR A 106 2.71 41.95 -14.90
C TYR A 106 1.80 41.12 -13.98
N ALA A 107 0.59 41.63 -13.76
CA ALA A 107 -0.35 41.11 -12.78
C ALA A 107 -1.01 39.78 -13.19
N CYS A 108 -1.42 39.03 -12.16
CA CYS A 108 -2.22 37.82 -12.29
C CYS A 108 -3.67 38.15 -12.68
N GLY A 109 -4.32 37.20 -13.35
CA GLY A 109 -5.73 37.30 -13.70
C GLY A 109 -6.66 37.26 -12.48
N SER A 110 -7.96 37.44 -12.74
CA SER A 110 -8.99 37.37 -11.71
C SER A 110 -8.93 36.05 -10.93
N GLY A 111 -9.09 36.12 -9.60
CA GLY A 111 -9.00 34.96 -8.70
C GLY A 111 -7.58 34.45 -8.43
N LEU A 112 -6.55 35.11 -8.96
CA LEU A 112 -5.15 34.77 -8.75
C LEU A 112 -4.39 35.92 -8.07
N SER A 113 -3.33 35.59 -7.35
CA SER A 113 -2.38 36.56 -6.79
C SER A 113 -0.95 36.06 -6.92
N CYS A 114 -0.01 37.01 -7.00
CA CYS A 114 1.41 36.73 -7.19
C CYS A 114 2.04 36.34 -5.85
N GLU A 115 2.61 35.14 -5.74
CA GLU A 115 3.25 34.67 -4.50
C GLU A 115 4.65 35.30 -4.34
N PRO A 116 4.92 36.01 -3.22
CA PRO A 116 6.25 36.53 -2.92
C PRO A 116 7.31 35.42 -2.83
N GLY A 117 8.52 35.69 -3.29
CA GLY A 117 9.63 34.72 -3.29
C GLY A 117 9.56 33.64 -4.37
N VAL A 118 8.36 33.21 -4.77
CA VAL A 118 8.15 32.29 -5.92
C VAL A 118 7.98 33.06 -7.22
N GLN A 119 7.40 34.27 -7.16
CA GLN A 119 7.12 35.13 -8.32
C GLN A 119 6.27 34.46 -9.39
N ALA A 120 5.28 33.68 -8.97
CA ALA A 120 4.31 33.03 -9.85
C ALA A 120 2.87 33.22 -9.34
N CYS A 121 1.91 33.19 -10.27
CA CYS A 121 0.49 33.36 -9.97
C CYS A 121 -0.13 32.07 -9.42
N PHE A 122 -0.74 32.14 -8.23
CA PHE A 122 -1.53 31.04 -7.64
C PHE A 122 -2.92 31.55 -7.24
N HIS A 123 -3.82 30.66 -6.82
CA HIS A 123 -5.17 31.06 -6.44
C HIS A 123 -5.19 31.99 -5.23
N HIS A 124 -6.19 32.85 -5.15
CA HIS A 124 -6.43 33.69 -3.98
C HIS A 124 -7.91 33.57 -3.56
N PRO A 125 -8.23 32.87 -2.46
CA PRO A 125 -7.31 32.21 -1.51
C PRO A 125 -6.59 30.98 -2.10
N ARG A 126 -5.46 30.59 -1.49
CA ARG A 126 -4.57 29.50 -1.95
C ARG A 126 -5.22 28.13 -1.79
N GLN A 127 -5.09 27.28 -2.81
CA GLN A 127 -5.63 25.92 -2.81
C GLN A 127 -4.66 24.91 -2.18
N TYR A 128 -5.08 23.64 -2.08
CA TYR A 128 -4.27 22.56 -1.52
C TYR A 128 -2.90 22.45 -2.20
N GLU A 129 -1.85 22.32 -1.38
CA GLU A 129 -0.44 22.30 -1.77
C GLU A 129 0.12 23.57 -2.45
N GLU A 130 -0.68 24.62 -2.62
CA GLU A 130 -0.17 25.90 -3.09
C GLU A 130 0.67 26.59 -2.02
N PRO A 131 1.70 27.37 -2.43
CA PRO A 131 2.52 28.12 -1.49
C PRO A 131 1.70 29.16 -0.76
N CYS A 132 2.02 29.36 0.52
CA CYS A 132 1.35 30.33 1.37
C CYS A 132 2.37 31.13 2.16
N SER A 133 2.02 32.39 2.43
CA SER A 133 2.82 33.34 3.18
C SER A 133 1.91 34.36 3.88
N ALA A 134 2.49 35.21 4.72
CA ALA A 134 1.74 36.26 5.41
C ALA A 134 1.03 37.18 4.40
N GLY A 135 -0.29 37.32 4.55
CA GLY A 135 -1.13 38.08 3.61
C GLY A 135 -1.72 37.28 2.45
N TYR A 136 -1.34 36.01 2.27
CA TYR A 136 -1.84 35.12 1.23
C TYR A 136 -2.49 33.88 1.87
N PRO A 137 -3.77 34.00 2.31
CA PRO A 137 -4.42 32.96 3.08
C PRO A 137 -4.78 31.73 2.24
N CYS A 138 -4.85 30.58 2.91
CA CYS A 138 -5.39 29.36 2.34
C CYS A 138 -6.92 29.40 2.24
N ALA A 139 -7.48 28.62 1.32
CA ALA A 139 -8.91 28.46 1.15
C ALA A 139 -9.57 27.85 2.42
N PRO A 140 -10.90 28.02 2.61
CA PRO A 140 -11.61 27.42 3.74
C PRO A 140 -11.33 25.92 3.88
N GLY A 141 -11.11 25.46 5.12
CA GLY A 141 -10.74 24.06 5.41
C GLY A 141 -9.24 23.74 5.25
N LEU A 142 -8.41 24.72 4.85
CA LEU A 142 -6.97 24.58 4.74
C LEU A 142 -6.25 25.54 5.70
N SER A 143 -5.02 25.21 6.07
CA SER A 143 -4.13 26.08 6.83
C SER A 143 -2.67 25.96 6.36
N CYS A 144 -1.94 27.09 6.43
CA CYS A 144 -0.56 27.17 5.99
C CYS A 144 0.37 26.43 6.97
N GLN A 145 1.09 25.40 6.49
CA GLN A 145 1.99 24.60 7.34
C GLN A 145 3.33 25.32 7.57
N PRO A 146 3.71 25.66 8.82
CA PRO A 146 4.99 26.28 9.12
C PRO A 146 6.17 25.39 8.72
N GLY A 147 7.24 26.01 8.21
CA GLY A 147 8.43 25.31 7.72
C GLY A 147 8.26 24.59 6.38
N TYR A 148 7.02 24.34 5.95
CA TYR A 148 6.70 23.83 4.61
C TYR A 148 6.18 24.92 3.68
N GLN A 149 5.53 25.95 4.24
CA GLN A 149 4.94 27.10 3.53
C GLN A 149 3.99 26.68 2.41
N ARG A 150 3.15 25.68 2.69
CA ARG A 150 2.09 25.23 1.78
C ARG A 150 0.77 25.02 2.52
N CYS A 151 -0.33 25.22 1.80
CA CYS A 151 -1.67 24.98 2.32
C CYS A 151 -1.97 23.48 2.39
N LEU A 152 -2.25 22.98 3.59
CA LEU A 152 -2.68 21.59 3.84
C LEU A 152 -4.02 21.61 4.56
N HIS A 153 -4.70 20.47 4.69
CA HIS A 153 -6.02 20.41 5.34
C HIS A 153 -5.96 20.79 6.82
N HIS A 154 -7.02 21.39 7.35
CA HIS A 154 -7.14 21.67 8.77
C HIS A 154 -8.49 21.16 9.29
N PRO A 155 -8.52 20.10 10.13
CA PRO A 155 -7.36 19.33 10.62
C PRO A 155 -6.64 18.53 9.52
N ARG A 156 -5.40 18.11 9.78
CA ARG A 156 -4.51 17.45 8.81
C ARG A 156 -4.96 16.02 8.47
N LEU A 157 -4.93 15.66 7.19
CA LEU A 157 -5.28 14.32 6.70
C LEU A 157 -4.09 13.33 6.79
N GLU A 158 -4.37 12.05 6.53
CA GLU A 158 -3.36 10.97 6.55
C GLU A 158 -2.17 11.31 5.64
N ASN A 159 -0.95 11.12 6.15
CA ASN A 159 0.34 11.45 5.54
C ASN A 159 0.66 12.94 5.32
N GLU A 160 -0.24 13.84 5.69
CA GLU A 160 0.07 15.27 5.70
C GLU A 160 1.03 15.64 6.83
N ARG A 161 1.80 16.71 6.62
CA ARG A 161 2.72 17.24 7.63
C ARG A 161 1.94 17.84 8.79
N CYS A 162 2.38 17.54 10.00
CA CYS A 162 1.76 18.04 11.22
C CYS A 162 2.84 18.58 12.17
N SER A 163 2.41 19.44 13.09
CA SER A 163 3.25 20.05 14.10
C SER A 163 2.39 20.56 15.26
N ALA A 164 2.99 21.03 16.34
CA ALA A 164 2.25 21.67 17.43
C ALA A 164 1.32 22.78 16.88
N GLY A 165 0.04 22.77 17.27
CA GLY A 165 -0.99 23.69 16.76
C GLY A 165 -1.62 23.31 15.41
N TYR A 166 -1.07 22.33 14.70
CA TYR A 166 -1.57 21.82 13.41
C TYR A 166 -1.88 20.33 13.55
N THR A 167 -2.99 20.06 14.23
CA THR A 167 -3.39 18.72 14.64
C THR A 167 -3.92 17.89 13.48
N CYS A 168 -3.78 16.58 13.62
CA CYS A 168 -4.35 15.61 12.72
C CYS A 168 -5.85 15.47 12.94
N ALA A 169 -6.56 15.01 11.91
CA ALA A 169 -7.97 14.67 11.99
C ALA A 169 -8.20 13.48 12.95
N ASP A 170 -9.45 13.27 13.36
CA ASP A 170 -9.82 12.20 14.29
C ASP A 170 -9.34 10.83 13.82
N GLY A 171 -8.75 10.06 14.74
CA GLY A 171 -8.17 8.74 14.44
C GLY A 171 -6.76 8.77 13.83
N LEU A 172 -6.12 9.94 13.77
CA LEU A 172 -4.73 10.12 13.35
C LEU A 172 -3.90 10.77 14.47
N ASP A 173 -2.65 10.32 14.59
CA ASP A 173 -1.65 10.90 15.48
C ASP A 173 -0.51 11.53 14.68
N CYS A 174 0.01 12.65 15.17
CA CYS A 174 1.19 13.29 14.61
C CYS A 174 2.46 12.57 15.08
N ARG A 175 3.16 11.87 14.17
CA ARG A 175 4.34 11.07 14.52
C ARG A 175 5.53 11.42 13.64
N LEU A 176 6.71 11.51 14.27
CA LEU A 176 8.00 11.62 13.60
C LEU A 176 8.56 10.22 13.40
N CYS A 177 8.97 9.93 12.16
CA CYS A 177 9.41 8.60 11.79
C CYS A 177 10.55 8.63 10.76
N ASP A 178 10.26 8.33 9.49
CA ASP A 178 11.19 8.18 8.37
C ASP A 178 11.56 9.52 7.71
N LYS A 179 10.68 10.50 7.83
CA LYS A 179 10.87 11.85 7.28
C LYS A 179 11.47 12.79 8.34
N PRO A 180 12.21 13.84 7.93
CA PRO A 180 12.75 14.85 8.86
C PRO A 180 11.66 15.79 9.44
N TYR A 181 10.39 15.39 9.32
CA TYR A 181 9.21 16.10 9.81
C TYR A 181 8.13 15.10 10.18
N ALA A 182 7.28 15.48 11.14
CA ALA A 182 6.18 14.64 11.56
C ALA A 182 5.05 14.65 10.53
N THR A 183 4.35 13.52 10.43
CA THR A 183 3.17 13.38 9.57
C THR A 183 2.03 12.73 10.34
N CYS A 184 0.80 12.97 9.89
CA CYS A 184 -0.38 12.35 10.46
C CYS A 184 -0.48 10.89 10.03
N GLN A 185 -0.50 9.99 11.01
CA GLN A 185 -0.50 8.55 10.81
C GLN A 185 -1.67 7.94 11.59
N LEU A 186 -2.23 6.81 11.13
CA LEU A 186 -3.28 6.13 11.87
C LEU A 186 -2.87 5.89 13.34
N SER A 187 -3.76 6.27 14.26
CA SER A 187 -3.54 6.03 15.69
C SER A 187 -4.02 4.66 16.14
N ARG A 188 -4.95 4.05 15.39
CA ARG A 188 -5.58 2.75 15.65
C ARG A 188 -6.02 2.06 14.35
N VAL A 189 -6.33 0.77 14.40
CA VAL A 189 -7.00 0.07 13.30
C VAL A 189 -8.38 0.69 13.08
N PRO A 190 -8.76 1.06 11.84
CA PRO A 190 -10.10 1.56 11.57
C PRO A 190 -11.18 0.55 11.97
N SER A 191 -12.27 1.03 12.56
CA SER A 191 -13.41 0.18 12.93
C SER A 191 -14.03 -0.48 11.69
N LEU A 192 -14.45 -1.73 11.87
CA LEU A 192 -15.23 -2.45 10.88
C LEU A 192 -16.62 -1.79 10.72
N THR A 193 -17.12 -1.71 9.50
CA THR A 193 -18.49 -1.24 9.19
C THR A 193 -19.50 -2.36 9.44
N GLU A 194 -20.81 -2.07 9.49
CA GLU A 194 -21.82 -3.14 9.67
C GLU A 194 -21.74 -4.20 8.56
N GLN A 195 -21.49 -3.80 7.31
CA GLN A 195 -21.28 -4.72 6.19
C GLN A 195 -20.04 -5.62 6.39
N ASP A 196 -19.03 -5.16 7.13
CA ASP A 196 -17.86 -5.96 7.43
C ASP A 196 -18.18 -7.12 8.38
N TYR A 197 -19.18 -6.98 9.24
CA TYR A 197 -19.59 -8.00 10.21
C TYR A 197 -20.36 -9.17 9.58
N ASP A 198 -20.93 -8.98 8.38
CA ASP A 198 -21.58 -10.04 7.62
C ASP A 198 -20.59 -10.99 6.93
N ARG A 199 -19.28 -10.70 7.01
CA ARG A 199 -18.24 -11.54 6.40
C ARG A 199 -17.87 -12.70 7.33
N PRO A 200 -17.59 -13.90 6.75
CA PRO A 200 -16.93 -15.01 7.44
C PRO A 200 -15.66 -14.56 8.15
N PHE A 201 -15.38 -15.12 9.34
CA PHE A 201 -14.17 -14.79 10.11
C PHE A 201 -12.88 -14.92 9.29
N ASN A 202 -12.78 -15.96 8.45
CA ASN A 202 -11.64 -16.20 7.57
C ASN A 202 -11.59 -15.30 6.31
N LYS A 203 -12.51 -14.33 6.19
CA LYS A 203 -12.52 -13.27 5.15
C LYS A 203 -12.36 -11.87 5.75
N VAL A 204 -11.73 -11.80 6.92
CA VAL A 204 -11.41 -10.57 7.64
C VAL A 204 -9.95 -10.61 8.08
N ALA A 205 -9.29 -9.45 8.07
CA ALA A 205 -7.93 -9.29 8.55
C ALA A 205 -7.89 -8.61 9.93
N PHE A 206 -7.00 -9.10 10.80
CA PHE A 206 -6.83 -8.69 12.18
C PHE A 206 -5.36 -8.35 12.46
N LEU A 207 -5.15 -7.27 13.21
CA LEU A 207 -3.84 -6.97 13.78
C LEU A 207 -3.56 -7.91 14.95
N VAL A 208 -2.37 -8.51 14.95
CA VAL A 208 -1.87 -9.40 16.00
C VAL A 208 -0.61 -8.80 16.62
N THR A 209 -0.51 -8.85 17.94
CA THR A 209 0.71 -8.45 18.65
C THR A 209 1.48 -9.69 19.10
N HIS A 210 2.77 -9.74 18.77
CA HIS A 210 3.68 -10.79 19.26
C HIS A 210 4.02 -10.54 20.73
N ASN A 211 3.93 -11.56 21.57
CA ASN A 211 4.13 -11.46 23.03
C ASN A 211 3.47 -10.23 23.64
N SER A 212 2.16 -10.16 23.44
CA SER A 212 1.33 -9.00 23.73
C SER A 212 1.42 -8.51 25.17
N PHE A 213 1.69 -9.41 26.10
CA PHE A 213 1.83 -9.18 27.53
C PHE A 213 3.17 -8.49 27.90
N SER A 214 4.18 -8.58 27.04
CA SER A 214 5.54 -8.11 27.33
C SER A 214 5.70 -6.62 27.03
N HIS A 215 5.20 -5.78 27.94
CA HIS A 215 5.23 -4.31 27.79
C HIS A 215 5.72 -3.54 29.02
N SER A 216 5.63 -4.15 30.21
CA SER A 216 5.83 -3.43 31.47
C SER A 216 7.31 -3.35 31.89
N PRO A 217 7.64 -2.48 32.86
CA PRO A 217 8.97 -2.43 33.45
C PRO A 217 9.48 -3.75 34.05
N ASN A 218 8.57 -4.67 34.39
CA ASN A 218 8.88 -6.00 34.94
C ASN A 218 9.56 -6.92 33.92
N PHE A 219 9.50 -6.58 32.64
CA PHE A 219 10.23 -7.27 31.59
C PHE A 219 11.56 -6.59 31.31
N ALA A 220 12.59 -7.39 31.06
CA ALA A 220 13.88 -6.90 30.59
C ALA A 220 13.69 -6.12 29.28
N VAL A 221 14.48 -5.06 29.06
CA VAL A 221 14.31 -4.16 27.90
C VAL A 221 14.36 -4.91 26.56
N TRP A 222 15.24 -5.91 26.45
CA TRP A 222 15.39 -6.76 25.27
C TRP A 222 14.26 -7.79 25.09
N ALA A 223 13.46 -8.01 26.13
CA ALA A 223 12.33 -8.92 26.12
C ALA A 223 10.98 -8.21 25.94
N ARG A 224 10.92 -6.88 26.02
CA ARG A 224 9.69 -6.11 25.81
C ARG A 224 9.33 -6.12 24.33
N ASN A 225 8.19 -6.70 23.98
CA ASN A 225 7.71 -6.75 22.60
C ASN A 225 6.73 -5.61 22.27
N GLN A 226 6.09 -5.02 23.28
CA GLN A 226 5.09 -3.96 23.10
C GLN A 226 5.38 -2.75 24.00
N ARG A 227 4.84 -1.58 23.66
CA ARG A 227 4.92 -0.36 24.51
C ARG A 227 3.75 -0.22 25.48
N PHE A 228 2.62 -0.84 25.13
CA PHE A 228 1.35 -0.61 25.79
C PHE A 228 0.75 -1.91 26.30
N SER A 229 -0.11 -1.81 27.31
CA SER A 229 -0.83 -2.95 27.88
C SER A 229 -1.79 -3.60 26.88
N VAL A 230 -2.22 -4.82 27.18
CA VAL A 230 -3.21 -5.54 26.38
C VAL A 230 -4.52 -4.74 26.29
N SER A 231 -4.97 -4.14 27.39
CA SER A 231 -6.11 -3.21 27.40
C SER A 231 -5.98 -2.05 26.41
N GLN A 232 -4.79 -1.45 26.26
CA GLN A 232 -4.58 -0.37 25.30
C GLN A 232 -4.48 -0.90 23.87
N GLN A 233 -3.79 -2.03 23.66
CA GLN A 233 -3.76 -2.71 22.36
C GLN A 233 -5.17 -2.99 21.84
N LEU A 234 -6.09 -3.45 22.71
CA LEU A 234 -7.51 -3.67 22.39
C LEU A 234 -8.22 -2.36 21.97
N LYS A 235 -8.00 -1.26 22.69
CA LYS A 235 -8.55 0.07 22.34
C LYS A 235 -8.04 0.58 21.00
N ASP A 236 -6.80 0.25 20.65
CA ASP A 236 -6.16 0.63 19.39
C ASP A 236 -6.50 -0.30 18.22
N GLY A 237 -7.40 -1.27 18.44
CA GLY A 237 -7.92 -2.13 17.38
C GLY A 237 -7.13 -3.43 17.15
N VAL A 238 -6.17 -3.77 18.02
CA VAL A 238 -5.58 -5.11 18.04
C VAL A 238 -6.66 -6.14 18.40
N ARG A 239 -6.73 -7.23 17.64
CA ARG A 239 -7.73 -8.29 17.83
C ARG A 239 -7.12 -9.70 17.89
N GLY A 240 -5.81 -9.83 17.75
CA GLY A 240 -5.10 -11.07 18.02
C GLY A 240 -3.96 -10.88 19.02
N PHE A 241 -3.76 -11.87 19.89
CA PHE A 241 -2.73 -11.84 20.92
C PHE A 241 -1.94 -13.15 20.90
N MET A 242 -0.63 -13.05 20.67
CA MET A 242 0.28 -14.19 20.84
C MET A 242 0.79 -14.21 22.27
N LEU A 243 0.58 -15.35 22.95
CA LEU A 243 0.87 -15.53 24.36
C LEU A 243 1.71 -16.80 24.55
N ASP A 244 2.97 -16.62 24.95
CA ASP A 244 3.84 -17.72 25.38
C ASP A 244 3.45 -18.17 26.79
N ILE A 245 2.93 -19.40 26.94
CA ILE A 245 2.45 -19.92 28.23
C ILE A 245 3.41 -20.94 28.83
N TYR A 246 3.78 -20.73 30.08
CA TYR A 246 4.68 -21.59 30.86
C TYR A 246 4.03 -22.04 32.17
N PRO A 247 4.44 -23.20 32.72
CA PRO A 247 4.01 -23.62 34.05
C PRO A 247 4.31 -22.53 35.07
N GLY A 248 3.30 -22.16 35.85
CA GLY A 248 3.44 -21.11 36.84
C GLY A 248 4.07 -21.59 38.16
N TRP A 249 4.27 -20.63 39.06
CA TRP A 249 4.76 -20.86 40.42
C TRP A 249 4.11 -19.86 41.39
N GLY A 250 4.06 -20.24 42.67
CA GLY A 250 3.37 -19.48 43.70
C GLY A 250 1.86 -19.42 43.45
N ALA A 251 1.28 -18.22 43.49
CA ALA A 251 -0.16 -18.01 43.30
C ALA A 251 -0.62 -18.02 41.82
N ALA A 252 0.30 -18.04 40.86
CA ALA A 252 -0.04 -18.06 39.44
C ALA A 252 0.13 -19.47 38.88
N GLU A 253 -0.95 -20.08 38.38
CA GLU A 253 -0.93 -21.42 37.77
C GLU A 253 -0.26 -21.43 36.38
N VAL A 254 -0.41 -20.33 35.62
CA VAL A 254 0.18 -20.15 34.30
C VAL A 254 0.82 -18.78 34.19
N ARG A 255 2.07 -18.75 33.72
CA ARG A 255 2.87 -17.53 33.54
C ARG A 255 3.08 -17.23 32.07
N LEU A 256 3.15 -15.94 31.76
CA LEU A 256 3.51 -15.42 30.45
C LEU A 256 4.94 -14.84 30.51
N CYS A 257 5.83 -15.36 29.68
CA CYS A 257 7.20 -14.88 29.56
C CYS A 257 7.79 -15.18 28.19
N HIS A 258 8.77 -14.39 27.75
CA HIS A 258 9.45 -14.61 26.49
C HIS A 258 10.75 -15.38 26.73
N SER A 259 10.85 -16.61 26.22
CA SER A 259 12.00 -17.53 26.33
C SER A 259 12.37 -17.99 27.76
N SER A 260 12.67 -17.08 28.68
CA SER A 260 13.05 -17.40 30.06
C SER A 260 12.35 -16.50 31.07
N CYS A 261 11.35 -17.06 31.76
CA CYS A 261 10.61 -16.39 32.84
C CYS A 261 11.48 -15.76 33.94
N PHE A 262 12.65 -16.33 34.22
CA PHE A 262 13.58 -15.81 35.23
C PHE A 262 14.35 -14.57 34.73
N TRP A 263 14.88 -14.62 33.50
CA TRP A 263 15.74 -13.55 32.97
C TRP A 263 14.98 -12.45 32.24
N SER A 264 13.88 -12.81 31.56
CA SER A 264 13.13 -11.88 30.70
C SER A 264 12.02 -11.16 31.44
N GLY A 265 11.64 -11.64 32.63
CA GLY A 265 10.46 -11.20 33.37
C GLY A 265 9.23 -12.05 33.05
N SER A 266 8.19 -11.93 33.89
CA SER A 266 6.93 -12.63 33.67
C SER A 266 5.73 -11.86 34.21
N THR A 267 4.56 -12.19 33.67
CA THR A 267 3.25 -11.81 34.24
C THR A 267 2.37 -13.06 34.33
N ASP A 268 1.22 -12.97 35.00
CA ASP A 268 0.25 -14.07 35.02
C ASP A 268 -0.68 -14.03 33.79
N LEU A 269 -1.16 -15.21 33.36
CA LEU A 269 -2.14 -15.33 32.29
C LEU A 269 -3.53 -14.84 32.75
N LEU A 270 -3.87 -15.06 34.02
CA LEU A 270 -5.19 -14.75 34.58
C LEU A 270 -5.56 -13.26 34.40
N SER A 271 -4.66 -12.34 34.76
CA SER A 271 -4.89 -10.89 34.60
C SER A 271 -5.10 -10.51 33.14
N THR A 272 -4.29 -11.08 32.23
CA THR A 272 -4.41 -10.85 30.79
C THR A 272 -5.77 -11.33 30.25
N LEU A 273 -6.22 -12.51 30.67
CA LEU A 273 -7.56 -13.01 30.29
C LEU A 273 -8.68 -12.17 30.89
N ILE A 274 -8.54 -11.65 32.10
CA ILE A 274 -9.52 -10.73 32.71
C ILE A 274 -9.61 -9.42 31.91
N GLU A 275 -8.48 -8.87 31.44
CA GLU A 275 -8.47 -7.69 30.56
C GLU A 275 -9.24 -7.96 29.25
N ILE A 276 -8.98 -9.11 28.61
CA ILE A 276 -9.66 -9.54 27.38
C ILE A 276 -11.16 -9.75 27.63
N ARG A 277 -11.54 -10.44 28.71
CA ARG A 277 -12.94 -10.67 29.09
C ARG A 277 -13.68 -9.35 29.25
N LYS A 278 -13.13 -8.41 30.03
CA LYS A 278 -13.75 -7.10 30.26
C LYS A 278 -13.99 -6.34 28.95
N PHE A 279 -13.08 -6.46 27.99
CA PHE A 279 -13.26 -5.85 26.68
C PHE A 279 -14.37 -6.53 25.86
N LEU A 280 -14.42 -7.87 25.87
CA LEU A 280 -15.51 -8.63 25.24
C LEU A 280 -16.87 -8.25 25.83
N GLU A 281 -16.95 -8.01 27.14
CA GLU A 281 -18.17 -7.54 27.82
C GLU A 281 -18.57 -6.13 27.36
N SER A 282 -17.61 -5.25 27.13
CA SER A 282 -17.87 -3.85 26.75
C SER A 282 -18.39 -3.65 25.32
N ASP A 283 -18.08 -4.56 24.38
CA ASP A 283 -18.54 -4.48 23.00
C ASP A 283 -18.86 -5.88 22.47
N ILE A 284 -20.16 -6.14 22.28
CA ILE A 284 -20.68 -7.43 21.81
C ILE A 284 -20.25 -7.77 20.38
N ARG A 285 -19.77 -6.80 19.60
CA ARG A 285 -19.40 -7.00 18.20
C ARG A 285 -17.97 -7.49 18.06
N VAL A 286 -17.14 -7.30 19.09
CA VAL A 286 -15.71 -7.61 19.02
C VAL A 286 -15.49 -9.12 19.03
N VAL A 287 -14.70 -9.59 18.05
CA VAL A 287 -14.12 -10.94 18.01
C VAL A 287 -12.62 -10.83 18.30
N ILE A 288 -12.10 -11.69 19.18
CA ILE A 288 -10.69 -11.73 19.58
C ILE A 288 -10.12 -13.11 19.30
N THR A 289 -8.86 -13.17 18.89
CA THR A 289 -8.09 -14.40 18.73
C THR A 289 -6.95 -14.44 19.75
N ILE A 290 -6.80 -15.55 20.48
CA ILE A 290 -5.61 -15.84 21.28
C ILE A 290 -4.85 -16.96 20.59
N ILE A 291 -3.55 -16.79 20.41
CA ILE A 291 -2.65 -17.77 19.83
C ILE A 291 -1.62 -18.14 20.88
N PHE A 292 -1.73 -19.34 21.43
CA PHE A 292 -0.79 -19.82 22.45
C PHE A 292 0.43 -20.47 21.80
N GLU A 293 1.60 -20.02 22.24
CA GLU A 293 2.83 -20.80 22.16
C GLU A 293 2.97 -21.59 23.47
N ASP A 294 2.70 -22.89 23.39
CA ASP A 294 2.39 -23.71 24.56
C ASP A 294 3.58 -24.55 25.05
N TYR A 295 4.03 -24.26 26.27
CA TYR A 295 5.04 -25.03 27.00
C TYR A 295 4.44 -25.82 28.19
N LEU A 296 3.12 -25.88 28.33
CA LEU A 296 2.42 -26.67 29.32
C LEU A 296 2.38 -28.15 28.92
N LYS A 297 2.21 -29.01 29.93
CA LYS A 297 1.96 -30.46 29.77
C LYS A 297 0.63 -30.91 30.35
N ASN A 298 0.06 -30.11 31.26
CA ASN A 298 -1.19 -30.42 31.94
C ASN A 298 -2.32 -29.54 31.36
N PRO A 299 -3.34 -30.10 30.68
CA PRO A 299 -4.48 -29.34 30.17
C PRO A 299 -5.33 -28.67 31.26
N THR A 300 -5.40 -29.29 32.44
CA THR A 300 -6.31 -28.89 33.52
C THR A 300 -5.93 -27.52 34.08
N ILE A 301 -4.64 -27.20 34.19
CA ILE A 301 -4.21 -25.89 34.70
C ILE A 301 -4.64 -24.75 33.79
N LEU A 302 -4.60 -24.94 32.47
CA LEU A 302 -5.01 -23.91 31.53
C LEU A 302 -6.53 -23.72 31.59
N LYS A 303 -7.29 -24.82 31.69
CA LYS A 303 -8.75 -24.77 31.86
C LYS A 303 -9.15 -24.07 33.17
N ASN A 304 -8.47 -24.36 34.28
CA ASN A 304 -8.71 -23.70 35.56
C ASN A 304 -8.52 -22.18 35.46
N VAL A 305 -7.44 -21.73 34.79
CA VAL A 305 -7.18 -20.30 34.59
C VAL A 305 -8.27 -19.63 33.73
N PHE A 306 -8.79 -20.33 32.71
CA PHE A 306 -9.94 -19.84 31.92
C PHE A 306 -11.21 -19.70 32.75
N ASP A 307 -11.48 -20.66 33.63
CA ASP A 307 -12.65 -20.65 34.51
C ASP A 307 -12.54 -19.54 35.58
N GLN A 308 -11.37 -19.40 36.20
CA GLN A 308 -11.09 -18.31 37.15
C GLN A 308 -11.20 -16.93 36.48
N ALA A 309 -10.75 -16.81 35.22
CA ALA A 309 -10.90 -15.57 34.47
C ALA A 309 -12.37 -15.27 34.11
N GLY A 310 -13.24 -16.28 34.13
CA GLY A 310 -14.64 -16.18 33.67
C GLY A 310 -14.76 -15.99 32.16
N ILE A 311 -13.74 -16.38 31.38
CA ILE A 311 -13.68 -16.12 29.93
C ILE A 311 -14.26 -17.27 29.08
N SER A 312 -14.37 -18.46 29.67
CA SER A 312 -14.92 -19.68 29.05
C SER A 312 -16.21 -19.47 28.23
N PRO A 313 -17.23 -18.69 28.69
CA PRO A 313 -18.48 -18.50 27.93
C PRO A 313 -18.32 -17.77 26.60
N TYR A 314 -17.21 -17.07 26.38
CA TYR A 314 -16.97 -16.33 25.14
C TYR A 314 -16.26 -17.16 24.08
N VAL A 315 -15.76 -18.35 24.41
CA VAL A 315 -15.00 -19.18 23.48
C VAL A 315 -15.90 -19.69 22.36
N LEU A 316 -15.47 -19.49 21.11
CA LEU A 316 -16.06 -20.17 19.96
C LEU A 316 -15.62 -21.64 19.99
N LEU A 317 -16.52 -22.52 20.43
CA LEU A 317 -16.26 -23.96 20.49
C LEU A 317 -16.05 -24.55 19.10
N LYS A 318 -15.19 -25.58 19.00
CA LYS A 318 -14.79 -26.22 17.74
C LYS A 318 -15.99 -26.66 16.88
N ASP A 319 -17.04 -27.21 17.49
CA ASP A 319 -18.23 -27.66 16.77
C ASP A 319 -19.00 -26.52 16.07
N ASN A 320 -18.75 -25.28 16.51
CA ASN A 320 -19.32 -24.07 15.92
C ASN A 320 -18.41 -23.43 14.86
N TRP A 321 -17.24 -24.00 14.54
CA TRP A 321 -16.33 -23.44 13.51
C TRP A 321 -16.82 -23.70 12.08
N GLY A 322 -17.86 -24.51 11.91
CA GLY A 322 -18.25 -25.04 10.60
C GLY A 322 -17.30 -26.16 10.18
N ASP A 323 -16.96 -26.23 8.89
CA ASP A 323 -15.94 -27.18 8.40
C ASP A 323 -14.50 -26.69 8.71
N GLY A 324 -14.33 -25.42 9.09
CA GLY A 324 -13.04 -24.80 9.36
C GLY A 324 -12.18 -24.55 8.11
N PHE A 325 -12.70 -24.79 6.90
CA PHE A 325 -11.95 -24.72 5.64
C PHE A 325 -12.58 -23.78 4.60
N THR A 326 -13.90 -23.72 4.50
CA THR A 326 -14.59 -22.89 3.49
C THR A 326 -14.97 -21.53 4.04
N ASP A 327 -16.12 -21.41 4.68
CA ASP A 327 -16.60 -20.21 5.34
C ASP A 327 -16.79 -20.52 6.83
N TRP A 328 -15.98 -19.84 7.65
CA TRP A 328 -16.22 -19.78 9.09
C TRP A 328 -17.51 -19.00 9.37
N PRO A 329 -18.10 -19.11 10.57
CA PRO A 329 -19.21 -18.24 10.95
C PRO A 329 -18.91 -16.78 10.67
N THR A 330 -19.94 -16.03 10.29
CA THR A 330 -19.79 -14.59 10.13
C THR A 330 -19.46 -13.94 11.47
N LEU A 331 -18.80 -12.78 11.46
CA LEU A 331 -18.56 -12.06 12.71
C LEU A 331 -19.87 -11.73 13.45
N ASN A 332 -20.98 -11.59 12.72
CA ASN A 332 -22.30 -11.42 13.31
C ASN A 332 -22.83 -12.71 13.98
N ASP A 333 -22.64 -13.87 13.37
CA ASP A 333 -22.99 -15.17 13.98
C ASP A 333 -22.19 -15.43 15.25
N MET A 334 -20.90 -15.08 15.24
CA MET A 334 -20.01 -15.20 16.39
C MET A 334 -20.51 -14.45 17.63
N ARG A 335 -21.37 -13.42 17.47
CA ARG A 335 -22.02 -12.75 18.62
C ARG A 335 -22.81 -13.71 19.50
N ARG A 336 -23.36 -14.76 18.91
CA ARG A 336 -24.15 -15.80 19.60
C ARG A 336 -23.34 -17.07 19.87
N LEU A 337 -22.47 -17.46 18.94
CA LEU A 337 -21.74 -18.74 19.00
C LEU A 337 -20.50 -18.71 19.89
N GLY A 338 -19.94 -17.53 20.13
CA GLY A 338 -18.66 -17.34 20.79
C GLY A 338 -17.77 -16.37 19.99
N ARG A 339 -17.12 -15.45 20.70
CA ARG A 339 -16.33 -14.34 20.13
C ARG A 339 -14.85 -14.41 20.44
N LEU A 340 -14.41 -15.45 21.13
CA LEU A 340 -13.02 -15.72 21.43
C LEU A 340 -12.59 -16.98 20.67
N VAL A 341 -11.76 -16.79 19.65
CA VAL A 341 -11.09 -17.90 18.96
C VAL A 341 -9.79 -18.18 19.70
N VAL A 342 -9.58 -19.44 20.09
CA VAL A 342 -8.36 -19.86 20.75
C VAL A 342 -7.61 -20.78 19.78
N PHE A 343 -6.31 -20.57 19.66
CA PHE A 343 -5.37 -21.43 18.93
C PHE A 343 -4.25 -21.85 19.88
N ASN A 344 -3.72 -23.04 19.64
CA ASN A 344 -2.57 -23.58 20.35
C ASN A 344 -1.61 -24.21 19.33
N ASN A 345 -0.32 -23.86 19.39
CA ASN A 345 0.66 -24.29 18.40
C ASN A 345 1.06 -25.77 18.52
N ASN A 346 1.05 -26.34 19.72
CA ASN A 346 1.41 -27.75 19.96
C ASN A 346 0.17 -28.64 20.10
N GLY A 347 -0.99 -28.03 20.40
CA GLY A 347 -2.16 -28.73 20.87
C GLY A 347 -1.97 -29.17 22.33
N LEU A 348 -3.07 -29.22 23.07
CA LEU A 348 -3.05 -29.64 24.46
C LEU A 348 -4.22 -30.60 24.69
N HIS A 349 -3.93 -31.90 24.53
CA HIS A 349 -4.96 -32.95 24.62
C HIS A 349 -5.70 -32.85 25.97
N GLY A 350 -7.03 -32.84 25.93
CA GLY A 350 -7.89 -32.61 27.10
C GLY A 350 -8.20 -31.15 27.42
N PHE A 351 -7.62 -30.17 26.72
CA PHE A 351 -8.07 -28.77 26.79
C PHE A 351 -9.27 -28.55 25.84
N PRO A 352 -10.47 -28.24 26.37
CA PRO A 352 -11.72 -28.35 25.60
C PRO A 352 -11.87 -27.32 24.47
N TYR A 353 -11.06 -26.26 24.47
CA TYR A 353 -11.17 -25.17 23.49
C TYR A 353 -10.26 -25.37 22.28
N THR A 354 -9.11 -26.04 22.49
CA THR A 354 -8.14 -26.37 21.43
C THR A 354 -7.35 -27.62 21.80
N GLU A 355 -7.95 -28.76 21.54
CA GLU A 355 -7.33 -30.06 21.79
C GLU A 355 -6.19 -30.35 20.80
N PHE A 356 -6.36 -29.93 19.54
CA PHE A 356 -5.42 -30.16 18.45
C PHE A 356 -4.58 -28.91 18.18
N ASN A 357 -3.43 -29.09 17.54
CA ASN A 357 -2.62 -27.97 17.09
C ASN A 357 -3.34 -27.15 16.00
N MET A 358 -3.04 -25.86 15.94
CA MET A 358 -3.69 -24.91 15.03
C MET A 358 -3.32 -25.09 13.55
N TRP A 359 -2.24 -25.81 13.25
CA TRP A 359 -1.64 -25.91 11.92
C TRP A 359 -2.54 -26.56 10.87
N ARG A 360 -3.62 -27.25 11.31
CA ARG A 360 -4.67 -27.73 10.42
C ARG A 360 -5.41 -26.60 9.69
N TYR A 361 -5.52 -25.43 10.30
CA TYR A 361 -6.30 -24.30 9.78
C TYR A 361 -5.44 -23.13 9.36
N VAL A 362 -4.25 -22.98 9.96
CA VAL A 362 -3.40 -21.80 9.82
C VAL A 362 -2.10 -22.16 9.10
N ARG A 363 -1.83 -21.43 8.01
CA ARG A 363 -0.52 -21.42 7.35
C ARG A 363 0.27 -20.17 7.76
N GLU A 364 1.51 -20.33 8.17
CA GLU A 364 2.31 -19.26 8.80
C GLU A 364 3.68 -19.10 8.14
N ASN A 365 4.16 -17.86 7.96
CA ASN A 365 5.56 -17.65 7.56
C ASN A 365 6.50 -17.67 8.76
N ARG A 366 7.76 -18.05 8.53
CA ARG A 366 8.83 -18.08 9.53
C ARG A 366 8.90 -16.75 10.30
N TYR A 367 8.90 -16.85 11.63
CA TYR A 367 9.02 -15.76 12.58
C TYR A 367 10.47 -15.25 12.71
N GLY A 368 10.65 -14.18 13.49
CA GLY A 368 11.98 -13.61 13.79
C GLY A 368 12.61 -12.93 12.58
N THR A 369 13.93 -12.72 12.61
CA THR A 369 14.65 -11.97 11.57
C THR A 369 14.37 -12.46 10.12
N PRO A 370 14.23 -13.77 9.83
CA PRO A 370 13.82 -14.24 8.50
C PRO A 370 12.47 -13.66 8.02
N SER A 371 11.55 -13.34 8.93
CA SER A 371 10.24 -12.76 8.61
C SER A 371 10.33 -11.41 7.93
N ARG A 372 11.39 -10.63 8.23
CA ARG A 372 11.64 -9.27 7.70
C ARG A 372 12.09 -9.22 6.25
N LYS A 373 12.38 -10.37 5.64
CA LYS A 373 12.68 -10.43 4.21
C LYS A 373 11.39 -10.24 3.41
N LYS A 374 11.15 -9.01 2.95
CA LYS A 374 9.90 -8.60 2.28
C LYS A 374 9.60 -9.35 0.97
N ARG A 375 10.61 -9.88 0.27
CA ARG A 375 10.47 -10.65 -0.98
C ARG A 375 10.60 -12.17 -0.80
N GLU A 376 10.66 -12.65 0.44
CA GLU A 376 10.68 -14.08 0.74
C GLU A 376 9.55 -14.42 1.71
N CYS A 377 8.74 -15.43 1.41
CA CYS A 377 7.78 -15.97 2.36
C CYS A 377 8.15 -17.40 2.72
N VAL A 378 9.09 -17.60 3.63
CA VAL A 378 9.50 -18.95 4.07
C VAL A 378 8.44 -19.50 5.01
N ASP A 379 7.97 -20.75 4.84
CA ASP A 379 7.00 -21.35 5.77
C ASP A 379 7.62 -21.52 7.16
N ARG A 380 6.79 -21.43 8.20
CA ARG A 380 7.12 -21.99 9.50
C ARG A 380 7.06 -23.52 9.40
N GLY A 381 8.08 -24.21 9.92
CA GLY A 381 8.27 -25.66 9.72
C GLY A 381 7.07 -26.50 10.16
N GLU A 382 6.47 -26.15 11.29
CA GLU A 382 5.30 -26.82 11.86
C GLU A 382 4.05 -26.66 11.00
N SER A 383 3.86 -25.47 10.44
CA SER A 383 2.78 -25.21 9.47
C SER A 383 3.05 -25.91 8.13
N ARG A 384 4.32 -26.02 7.72
CA ARG A 384 4.72 -26.68 6.47
C ARG A 384 4.48 -28.17 6.55
N TRP A 385 4.91 -28.82 7.63
CA TRP A 385 4.72 -30.26 7.80
C TRP A 385 3.24 -30.62 7.67
N ASN A 386 2.35 -29.89 8.35
CA ASN A 386 0.92 -30.16 8.24
C ASN A 386 0.34 -29.79 6.87
N ALA A 387 0.88 -28.77 6.19
CA ALA A 387 0.46 -28.40 4.82
C ALA A 387 0.94 -29.41 3.76
N ASP A 388 2.12 -30.02 3.91
CA ASP A 388 2.65 -31.04 2.99
C ASP A 388 1.73 -32.29 2.97
N TRP A 389 0.92 -32.51 4.01
CA TRP A 389 -0.08 -33.58 4.12
C TRP A 389 -1.54 -33.09 4.06
N ASN A 390 -1.76 -31.78 3.92
CA ASN A 390 -3.09 -31.18 3.87
C ASN A 390 -3.08 -29.92 3.00
N ASP A 391 -3.67 -30.01 1.81
CA ASP A 391 -3.80 -28.90 0.88
C ASP A 391 -4.90 -27.88 1.27
N HIS A 392 -5.56 -28.06 2.42
CA HIS A 392 -6.66 -27.21 2.86
C HIS A 392 -6.29 -26.44 4.14
N TRP A 393 -6.11 -25.13 4.03
CA TRP A 393 -6.09 -24.17 5.13
C TRP A 393 -7.04 -23.02 4.81
N SER A 394 -7.59 -22.38 5.83
CA SER A 394 -8.53 -21.25 5.67
C SER A 394 -8.00 -19.96 6.25
N LEU A 395 -6.89 -20.01 7.00
CA LEU A 395 -6.32 -18.87 7.68
C LEU A 395 -4.83 -18.74 7.33
N VAL A 396 -4.39 -17.50 7.13
CA VAL A 396 -2.98 -17.18 6.92
C VAL A 396 -2.50 -16.21 7.99
N LEU A 397 -1.39 -16.57 8.64
CA LEU A 397 -0.69 -15.74 9.61
C LEU A 397 0.64 -15.25 9.04
N VAL A 398 0.79 -13.93 8.98
CA VAL A 398 2.03 -13.30 8.55
C VAL A 398 2.76 -12.66 9.72
N ASN A 399 3.91 -13.23 10.08
CA ASN A 399 4.85 -12.66 11.02
C ASN A 399 5.68 -11.55 10.36
N TRP A 400 5.81 -10.43 11.07
CA TRP A 400 6.63 -9.28 10.69
C TRP A 400 7.34 -8.68 11.92
N PHE A 401 8.33 -9.39 12.44
CA PHE A 401 9.12 -8.94 13.59
C PHE A 401 10.50 -9.60 13.64
N ASN A 402 11.48 -8.92 14.23
CA ASN A 402 12.81 -9.49 14.47
C ASN A 402 12.82 -10.43 15.67
N THR A 403 13.79 -11.34 15.70
CA THR A 403 14.01 -12.25 16.84
C THR A 403 14.28 -11.48 18.13
N LEU A 404 15.09 -10.42 18.04
CA LEU A 404 15.31 -9.49 19.14
C LEU A 404 14.38 -8.30 18.99
N ALA A 405 13.60 -8.01 20.03
CA ALA A 405 12.77 -6.82 20.07
C ALA A 405 13.68 -5.58 20.19
N ASN A 406 13.48 -4.59 19.31
CA ASN A 406 14.20 -3.33 19.35
C ASN A 406 13.24 -2.17 19.71
N PRO A 407 13.19 -1.71 20.98
CA PRO A 407 12.28 -0.66 21.42
C PRO A 407 12.62 0.73 20.85
N LEU A 408 13.85 0.91 20.36
CA LEU A 408 14.41 2.20 19.98
C LEU A 408 14.12 2.59 18.52
N GLN A 409 13.47 1.73 17.72
CA GLN A 409 13.13 2.05 16.34
C GLN A 409 11.68 2.56 16.23
N PRO A 410 11.45 3.88 16.04
CA PRO A 410 10.09 4.42 15.93
C PRO A 410 9.37 3.99 14.64
N CYS A 411 10.11 3.50 13.63
CA CYS A 411 9.62 3.15 12.29
C CYS A 411 9.69 1.66 11.97
N LEU A 412 9.67 0.80 12.99
CA LEU A 412 9.88 -0.63 12.80
C LEU A 412 8.93 -1.24 11.75
N ASN A 413 7.68 -0.79 11.73
CA ASN A 413 6.63 -1.32 10.88
C ASN A 413 6.30 -0.37 9.73
N SER A 414 7.09 -0.39 8.65
CA SER A 414 6.76 0.34 7.41
C SER A 414 5.59 -0.33 6.69
N PHE A 415 4.52 0.42 6.39
CA PHE A 415 3.40 -0.12 5.61
C PHE A 415 3.83 -0.60 4.23
N GLU A 416 4.75 0.11 3.57
CA GLU A 416 5.26 -0.27 2.25
C GLU A 416 5.92 -1.65 2.28
N GLU A 417 6.80 -1.88 3.25
CA GLU A 417 7.51 -3.15 3.40
C GLU A 417 6.57 -4.28 3.82
N ILE A 418 5.66 -4.01 4.77
CA ILE A 418 4.65 -4.98 5.19
C ILE A 418 3.77 -5.37 4.00
N ARG A 419 3.33 -4.41 3.19
CA ARG A 419 2.51 -4.67 2.00
C ARG A 419 3.24 -5.54 0.98
N GLU A 420 4.54 -5.29 0.74
CA GLU A 420 5.35 -6.16 -0.12
C GLU A 420 5.43 -7.60 0.41
N LYS A 421 5.64 -7.77 1.72
CA LYS A 421 5.63 -9.08 2.39
C LYS A 421 4.28 -9.78 2.24
N LEU A 422 3.19 -9.06 2.45
CA LEU A 422 1.82 -9.58 2.36
C LEU A 422 1.50 -10.05 0.94
N ASN A 423 1.86 -9.29 -0.09
CA ASN A 423 1.73 -9.74 -1.48
C ASN A 423 2.56 -11.00 -1.74
N THR A 424 3.84 -10.99 -1.32
CA THR A 424 4.71 -12.16 -1.50
C THR A 424 4.15 -13.42 -0.83
N CYS A 425 3.62 -13.29 0.39
CA CYS A 425 3.00 -14.41 1.09
C CYS A 425 1.65 -14.81 0.49
N HIS A 426 0.87 -13.87 -0.05
CA HIS A 426 -0.34 -14.18 -0.79
C HIS A 426 -0.03 -15.00 -2.04
N ASP A 427 0.94 -14.58 -2.84
CA ASP A 427 1.37 -15.28 -4.06
C ASP A 427 1.84 -16.71 -3.76
N LYS A 428 2.46 -16.92 -2.58
CA LYS A 428 2.92 -18.24 -2.15
C LYS A 428 1.83 -19.11 -1.52
N PHE A 429 1.03 -18.54 -0.61
CA PHE A 429 0.06 -19.28 0.19
C PHE A 429 -1.33 -19.32 -0.43
N GLY A 430 -1.58 -18.63 -1.55
CA GLY A 430 -2.86 -18.63 -2.27
C GLY A 430 -4.00 -17.85 -1.61
N TYR A 431 -3.84 -17.42 -0.36
CA TYR A 431 -4.85 -16.69 0.41
C TYR A 431 -4.26 -15.40 1.00
N TRP A 432 -5.09 -14.37 1.16
CA TRP A 432 -4.69 -13.17 1.89
C TRP A 432 -4.48 -13.46 3.37
N ALA A 433 -3.56 -12.73 4.00
CA ALA A 433 -3.33 -12.85 5.42
C ALA A 433 -4.58 -12.45 6.23
N ASN A 434 -4.99 -13.31 7.15
CA ASN A 434 -5.99 -13.01 8.17
C ASN A 434 -5.35 -12.34 9.39
N PHE A 435 -4.09 -12.66 9.66
CA PHE A 435 -3.37 -12.17 10.83
C PHE A 435 -2.05 -11.53 10.41
N ILE A 436 -1.78 -10.31 10.90
CA ILE A 436 -0.45 -9.69 10.80
C ILE A 436 0.11 -9.58 12.21
N ALA A 437 1.16 -10.34 12.52
CA ALA A 437 1.81 -10.33 13.82
C ALA A 437 3.03 -9.41 13.83
N VAL A 438 3.07 -8.45 14.77
CA VAL A 438 4.16 -7.45 14.89
C VAL A 438 4.63 -7.25 16.33
N ASN A 439 5.90 -6.83 16.47
CA ASN A 439 6.39 -6.14 17.67
C ASN A 439 6.11 -4.63 17.54
N TYR A 440 5.90 -3.96 18.67
CA TYR A 440 5.68 -2.51 18.76
C TYR A 440 4.66 -1.99 17.74
N TYR A 441 3.42 -2.47 17.83
CA TYR A 441 2.39 -2.24 16.81
C TYR A 441 2.13 -0.76 16.42
N THR A 442 2.43 0.20 17.32
CA THR A 442 2.30 1.65 17.04
C THR A 442 3.50 2.26 16.32
N ALA A 443 4.65 1.58 16.28
CA ALA A 443 5.90 2.08 15.72
C ALA A 443 5.97 1.75 14.22
N GLY A 444 5.61 2.71 13.36
CA GLY A 444 5.58 2.48 11.92
C GLY A 444 5.50 3.76 11.08
N SER A 445 5.92 3.64 9.82
CA SER A 445 5.84 4.68 8.79
C SER A 445 4.74 4.35 7.77
N GLY A 446 4.17 5.38 7.13
CA GLY A 446 3.08 5.23 6.15
C GLY A 446 1.83 4.53 6.71
N GLY A 447 1.57 4.71 8.01
CA GLY A 447 0.45 4.15 8.77
C GLY A 447 0.73 2.76 9.35
N GLY A 448 1.88 2.18 9.00
CA GLY A 448 2.41 0.94 9.55
C GLY A 448 1.43 -0.23 9.59
N ALA A 449 1.40 -0.93 10.73
CA ALA A 449 0.60 -2.13 10.89
C ALA A 449 -0.92 -1.85 10.83
N PHE A 450 -1.36 -0.68 11.29
CA PHE A 450 -2.77 -0.28 11.18
C PHE A 450 -3.22 -0.13 9.73
N GLN A 451 -2.39 0.53 8.91
CA GLN A 451 -2.67 0.69 7.49
C GLN A 451 -2.62 -0.64 6.74
N ALA A 452 -1.70 -1.54 7.12
CA ALA A 452 -1.64 -2.88 6.55
C ALA A 452 -2.95 -3.67 6.74
N VAL A 453 -3.55 -3.61 7.94
CA VAL A 453 -4.82 -4.28 8.23
C VAL A 453 -5.99 -3.62 7.51
N LYS A 454 -6.04 -2.28 7.45
CA LYS A 454 -7.03 -1.55 6.64
C LYS A 454 -6.96 -1.99 5.17
N TRP A 455 -5.75 -2.07 4.62
CA TRP A 455 -5.50 -2.48 3.24
C TRP A 455 -5.92 -3.93 2.97
N LEU A 456 -5.58 -4.88 3.84
CA LEU A 456 -6.02 -6.28 3.72
C LEU A 456 -7.54 -6.42 3.78
N ASN A 457 -8.20 -5.70 4.70
CA ASN A 457 -9.66 -5.75 4.78
C ASN A 457 -10.33 -5.26 3.49
N ASN A 458 -9.74 -4.27 2.80
CA ASN A 458 -10.20 -3.86 1.47
C ASN A 458 -9.94 -4.93 0.38
N LYS A 459 -8.86 -5.71 0.48
CA LYS A 459 -8.62 -6.85 -0.43
C LYS A 459 -9.71 -7.92 -0.31
N PHE A 460 -10.05 -8.31 0.92
CA PHE A 460 -11.15 -9.26 1.16
C PHE A 460 -12.51 -8.75 0.64
N LYS A 461 -12.79 -7.44 0.72
CA LYS A 461 -13.99 -6.84 0.12
C LYS A 461 -14.02 -7.02 -1.41
N GLY A 462 -12.87 -6.82 -2.07
CA GLY A 462 -12.73 -6.96 -3.52
C GLY A 462 -12.95 -8.40 -4.03
N GLU A 463 -12.51 -9.41 -3.28
CA GLU A 463 -12.78 -10.82 -3.65
C GLU A 463 -14.26 -11.18 -3.55
N THR A 464 -14.95 -10.60 -2.56
CA THR A 464 -16.39 -10.79 -2.35
C THR A 464 -17.22 -10.16 -3.49
N SER A 465 -16.76 -9.05 -4.08
CA SER A 465 -17.45 -8.45 -5.23
C SER A 465 -17.22 -9.22 -6.53
N VAL A 466 -16.00 -9.71 -6.78
CA VAL A 466 -15.68 -10.52 -7.98
C VAL A 466 -16.40 -11.86 -7.96
N SER A 467 -16.50 -12.51 -6.80
CA SER A 467 -17.28 -13.75 -6.64
C SER A 467 -18.79 -13.53 -6.82
N LYS A 468 -19.35 -12.41 -6.36
CA LYS A 468 -20.74 -12.01 -6.64
C LYS A 468 -20.98 -11.76 -8.14
N ILE A 469 -20.03 -11.13 -8.85
CA ILE A 469 -20.13 -10.92 -10.30
C ILE A 469 -20.08 -12.26 -11.05
N ARG A 470 -19.16 -13.17 -10.69
CA ARG A 470 -19.11 -14.52 -11.30
C ARG A 470 -20.38 -15.34 -11.05
N LYS A 471 -21.00 -15.23 -9.87
CA LYS A 471 -22.30 -15.86 -9.59
C LYS A 471 -23.45 -15.18 -10.36
N ALA A 472 -23.41 -13.87 -10.57
CA ALA A 472 -24.42 -13.15 -11.36
C ALA A 472 -24.30 -13.40 -12.87
N SER A 473 -23.12 -13.74 -13.38
CA SER A 473 -22.89 -14.13 -14.78
C SER A 473 -23.29 -15.58 -15.09
N LEU A 474 -23.61 -16.40 -14.08
CA LEU A 474 -24.15 -17.74 -14.26
C LEU A 474 -25.68 -17.66 -14.28
N ILE A 475 -26.24 -17.32 -15.44
CA ILE A 475 -27.67 -17.52 -15.73
C ILE A 475 -27.91 -19.04 -15.74
N PRO A 476 -28.88 -19.59 -14.99
CA PRO A 476 -29.19 -21.00 -15.05
C PRO A 476 -29.79 -21.32 -16.42
N PHE A 477 -29.13 -22.19 -17.19
CA PHE A 477 -29.76 -22.82 -18.34
C PHE A 477 -30.94 -23.67 -17.83
N PRO A 478 -32.16 -23.51 -18.39
CA PRO A 478 -33.26 -24.36 -18.00
C PRO A 478 -33.05 -25.79 -18.48
N ASP A 479 -33.42 -26.73 -17.62
CA ASP A 479 -33.38 -28.18 -17.82
C ASP A 479 -33.94 -28.61 -19.18
N MET A 480 -33.11 -29.28 -19.99
CA MET A 480 -33.59 -30.16 -21.05
C MET A 480 -33.47 -31.61 -20.58
N VAL A 481 -34.54 -32.08 -19.96
CA VAL A 481 -34.87 -33.51 -19.88
C VAL A 481 -35.46 -33.92 -21.23
N THR A 482 -34.80 -34.80 -21.98
CA THR A 482 -35.44 -35.87 -22.76
C THR A 482 -34.43 -36.94 -23.17
N HIS A 483 -34.66 -38.15 -22.66
CA HIS A 483 -34.42 -39.48 -23.23
C HIS A 483 -33.32 -39.71 -24.26
N TRP A 484 -32.38 -40.62 -23.97
CA TRP A 484 -32.12 -41.82 -24.78
C TRP A 484 -31.59 -42.95 -23.87
N ASP A 485 -32.37 -44.01 -23.78
CA ASP A 485 -32.08 -45.28 -23.12
C ASP A 485 -31.43 -46.28 -24.09
N THR A 486 -30.81 -47.31 -23.51
CA THR A 486 -30.43 -48.63 -24.07
C THR A 486 -29.14 -48.81 -24.87
N ALA A 487 -28.15 -49.41 -24.19
CA ALA A 487 -27.31 -50.57 -24.56
C ALA A 487 -25.95 -50.41 -23.86
N ASN A 488 -25.37 -51.32 -23.09
CA ASN A 488 -25.50 -52.77 -23.02
C ASN A 488 -24.84 -53.19 -21.69
N GLN A 489 -25.58 -53.89 -20.83
CA GLN A 489 -25.05 -54.55 -19.64
C GLN A 489 -25.34 -56.04 -19.79
N GLN A 490 -24.28 -56.85 -19.95
CA GLN A 490 -24.17 -58.32 -19.80
C GLN A 490 -22.77 -58.66 -20.38
N ARG A 491 -21.83 -59.40 -19.77
CA ARG A 491 -21.85 -60.46 -18.74
C ARG A 491 -20.38 -60.70 -18.29
N GLN A 492 -20.19 -61.03 -16.99
CA GLN A 492 -19.40 -62.15 -16.40
C GLN A 492 -17.90 -62.30 -16.83
N THR A 493 -16.87 -62.62 -16.03
CA THR A 493 -16.66 -63.27 -14.70
C THR A 493 -15.13 -63.35 -14.44
N ASN A 494 -14.65 -63.09 -13.20
CA ASN A 494 -13.46 -63.58 -12.41
C ASN A 494 -12.22 -64.28 -13.04
N PRO A 495 -11.04 -64.42 -12.35
CA PRO A 495 -10.50 -63.80 -11.11
C PRO A 495 -8.97 -63.41 -11.13
N ILE A 496 -8.52 -62.90 -9.97
CA ILE A 496 -7.18 -62.52 -9.44
C ILE A 496 -5.99 -63.46 -9.81
N PRO A 497 -4.75 -62.93 -9.82
CA PRO A 497 -3.64 -63.57 -9.08
C PRO A 497 -2.90 -62.63 -8.10
N ARG A 498 -2.49 -63.22 -6.98
CA ARG A 498 -1.50 -62.71 -6.00
C ARG A 498 -0.09 -62.73 -6.62
N GLN A 499 0.75 -61.81 -6.14
CA GLN A 499 2.21 -61.91 -5.95
C GLN A 499 2.69 -60.53 -5.46
N ASP A 500 3.64 -60.30 -4.58
CA ASP A 500 4.32 -61.09 -3.55
C ASP A 500 4.99 -60.05 -2.61
N VAL A 501 5.10 -60.41 -1.35
CA VAL A 501 5.82 -59.67 -0.30
C VAL A 501 7.33 -59.79 -0.53
N ILE A 502 8.06 -58.67 -0.48
CA ILE A 502 9.51 -58.66 -0.26
C ILE A 502 9.84 -57.61 0.81
N ASP A 503 10.28 -58.12 1.96
CA ASP A 503 10.96 -57.41 3.05
C ASP A 503 12.41 -57.03 2.67
N GLY A 504 12.92 -55.92 3.21
CA GLY A 504 14.36 -55.65 3.33
C GLY A 504 14.73 -54.17 3.53
N PRO A 505 15.83 -53.85 4.24
CA PRO A 505 15.72 -53.14 5.53
C PRO A 505 16.47 -51.80 5.62
N GLY A 506 16.16 -51.05 6.70
CA GLY A 506 17.14 -50.23 7.44
C GLY A 506 17.47 -48.83 6.93
N GLY A 507 17.00 -47.80 7.64
CA GLY A 507 17.30 -46.39 7.35
C GLY A 507 17.25 -45.50 8.60
N ILE A 508 18.33 -45.59 9.36
CA ILE A 508 18.82 -44.77 10.49
C ILE A 508 18.27 -43.32 10.58
N LEU A 509 17.79 -42.98 11.80
CA LEU A 509 17.62 -41.62 12.31
C LEU A 509 18.95 -40.87 12.34
N VAL A 510 18.96 -39.61 11.87
CA VAL A 510 20.00 -38.64 12.21
C VAL A 510 19.35 -37.33 12.64
N PHE A 511 19.47 -37.04 13.94
CA PHE A 511 19.26 -35.72 14.53
C PHE A 511 20.52 -34.86 14.30
N TYR A 512 20.35 -33.60 13.93
CA TYR A 512 21.39 -32.58 14.10
C TYR A 512 20.82 -31.40 14.90
N TYR A 513 21.65 -30.99 15.87
CA TYR A 513 21.48 -29.96 16.88
C TYR A 513 21.24 -28.54 16.35
#